data_AF-W6NFY1-F1
#
_entry.id   AF-W6NFY1-F1
#
_cell.length_a   1.000
_cell.length_b   1.000
_cell.length_c   1.000
_cell.angle_alpha   90.00
_cell.angle_beta   90.00
_cell.angle_gamma   90.00
#
_symmetry.space_group_name_H-M   'P 1'
#
loop_
_entity.id
_entity.type
_entity.pdbx_description
1 polymer ?
#
loop_
_entity_poly.entity_id
_entity_poly.type
_entity_poly.pdbx_seq_one_letter_code
_entity_poly.pdbx_strand_id
1 'polypeptide(L)'
;HLTLQATVQGMSDVEETFASTVDMEEILTRLHTHCDYERLESDMERMKEELDQERVRAMELDNRIADLNDGRDSISSRISNISSSPSDPCPSMSPLPPICPPAIAPPPPPPSLVLGTMRNDETQKRVPKPNGSLKSFNWLKLTESKVKGTAWEFIEDEKMYKQVSVIDPRRYQNCTIMLSKLKLSHREIRAALLAMDDKGKLPKDMLEQMLKFVPSKEEINLLRNAVNRHNSPSVLALADRYLYEMAQ
;
A
#
# COMPACT_ATOMS: atom_id res chain seq x y z
N HIS A 1 -6.73 -65.75 -36.39
CA HIS A 1 -6.97 -65.38 -34.98
C HIS A 1 -5.81 -64.50 -34.51
N LEU A 2 -5.91 -63.19 -34.65
CA LEU A 2 -4.98 -62.21 -34.09
C LEU A 2 -5.81 -60.96 -33.75
N THR A 3 -6.17 -60.89 -32.47
CA THR A 3 -6.95 -59.81 -31.86
C THR A 3 -6.00 -58.65 -31.58
N LEU A 4 -6.27 -57.47 -32.16
CA LEU A 4 -5.58 -56.23 -31.79
C LEU A 4 -6.11 -55.77 -30.42
N GLN A 5 -5.31 -55.97 -29.37
CA GLN A 5 -5.49 -55.25 -28.11
C GLN A 5 -4.96 -53.82 -28.30
N ALA A 6 -5.87 -52.87 -28.44
CA ALA A 6 -5.56 -51.46 -28.30
C ALA A 6 -5.49 -51.13 -26.81
N THR A 7 -4.28 -50.91 -26.30
CA THR A 7 -4.07 -50.35 -24.96
C THR A 7 -4.44 -48.87 -25.00
N VAL A 8 -5.56 -48.53 -24.35
CA VAL A 8 -5.93 -47.15 -24.00
C VAL A 8 -4.98 -46.69 -22.90
N GLN A 9 -3.86 -46.09 -23.27
CA GLN A 9 -2.98 -45.36 -22.37
C GLN A 9 -2.87 -43.93 -22.92
N GLY A 10 -3.86 -43.11 -22.60
CA GLY A 10 -3.96 -41.75 -23.12
C GLY A 10 -5.24 -41.06 -22.67
N MET A 11 -5.57 -41.18 -21.39
CA MET A 11 -6.65 -40.42 -20.75
C MET A 11 -6.08 -39.77 -19.48
N SER A 12 -5.07 -38.91 -19.65
CA SER A 12 -4.58 -38.03 -18.58
C SER A 12 -4.53 -36.56 -18.99
N ASP A 13 -4.76 -36.22 -20.26
CA ASP A 13 -4.80 -34.82 -20.74
C ASP A 13 -6.20 -34.19 -20.65
N VAL A 14 -7.07 -34.68 -19.76
CA VAL A 14 -8.42 -34.15 -19.54
C VAL A 14 -8.61 -33.62 -18.10
N GLU A 15 -7.53 -33.55 -17.31
CA GLU A 15 -7.52 -32.79 -16.05
C GLU A 15 -7.02 -31.35 -16.22
N GLU A 16 -6.58 -30.98 -17.43
CA GLU A 16 -6.13 -29.63 -17.80
C GLU A 16 -7.19 -28.90 -18.63
N THR A 17 -8.46 -29.12 -18.31
CA THR A 17 -9.58 -28.32 -18.82
C THR A 17 -10.26 -27.57 -17.70
N PHE A 18 -9.99 -26.27 -17.64
CA PHE A 18 -10.97 -25.23 -17.32
C PHE A 18 -11.59 -25.22 -15.91
N ALA A 19 -10.78 -25.32 -14.86
CA ALA A 19 -11.06 -24.42 -13.74
C ALA A 19 -10.65 -23.02 -14.21
N SER A 20 -11.62 -22.22 -14.63
CA SER A 20 -11.45 -20.79 -14.95
C SER A 20 -11.11 -20.01 -13.67
N THR A 21 -10.00 -20.34 -13.02
CA THR A 21 -9.44 -19.56 -11.93
C THR A 21 -8.80 -18.34 -12.55
N VAL A 22 -9.24 -17.17 -12.13
CA VAL A 22 -8.62 -15.92 -12.53
C VAL A 22 -7.15 -15.97 -12.12
N ASP A 23 -6.24 -15.92 -13.09
CA ASP A 23 -4.81 -15.81 -12.80
C ASP A 23 -4.50 -14.37 -12.38
N MET A 24 -4.50 -14.14 -11.06
CA MET A 24 -4.24 -12.81 -10.52
C MET A 24 -2.80 -12.37 -10.75
N GLU A 25 -1.84 -13.29 -10.89
CA GLU A 25 -0.48 -12.93 -11.24
C GLU A 25 -0.43 -12.34 -12.65
N GLU A 26 -1.14 -12.98 -13.59
CA GLU A 26 -1.30 -12.46 -14.95
C GLU A 26 -1.97 -11.08 -14.96
N ILE A 27 -3.09 -10.91 -14.27
CA ILE A 27 -3.82 -9.62 -14.23
C ILE A 27 -2.96 -8.52 -13.62
N LEU A 28 -2.32 -8.79 -12.48
CA LEU A 28 -1.46 -7.82 -11.80
C LEU A 28 -0.27 -7.43 -12.67
N THR A 29 0.36 -8.41 -13.34
CA THR A 29 1.46 -8.17 -14.27
C THR A 29 1.00 -7.31 -15.44
N ARG A 30 -0.13 -7.65 -16.05
CA ARG A 30 -0.70 -6.89 -17.16
C ARG A 30 -1.03 -5.46 -16.76
N LEU A 31 -1.61 -5.25 -15.59
CA LEU A 31 -1.95 -3.91 -15.10
C LEU A 31 -0.70 -3.09 -14.76
N HIS A 32 0.30 -3.71 -14.14
CA HIS A 32 1.58 -3.07 -13.88
C HIS A 32 2.26 -2.60 -15.18
N THR A 33 2.30 -3.49 -16.18
CA THR A 33 2.81 -3.18 -17.51
C THR A 33 1.99 -2.09 -18.21
N HIS A 34 0.67 -2.06 -18.05
CA HIS A 34 -0.17 -0.99 -18.57
C HIS A 34 0.24 0.37 -18.02
N CYS A 35 0.41 0.48 -16.70
CA CYS A 35 0.87 1.72 -16.07
C CYS A 35 2.28 2.15 -16.55
N ASP A 36 3.15 1.20 -16.88
CA ASP A 36 4.45 1.49 -17.49
C ASP A 36 4.33 2.05 -18.91
N TYR A 37 3.45 1.47 -19.72
CA TYR A 37 3.20 1.96 -21.07
C TYR A 37 2.64 3.38 -21.06
N GLU A 38 1.64 3.69 -20.23
CA GLU A 38 1.06 5.04 -20.14
C GLU A 38 2.08 6.08 -19.71
N ARG A 39 2.97 5.72 -18.77
CA ARG A 39 4.07 6.59 -18.35
C ARG A 39 5.04 6.83 -19.52
N LEU A 40 5.46 5.76 -20.19
CA LEU A 40 6.41 5.86 -21.29
C LEU A 40 5.85 6.68 -22.46
N GLU A 41 4.56 6.52 -22.76
CA GLU A 41 3.86 7.32 -23.77
C GLU A 41 3.86 8.81 -23.41
N SER A 42 3.56 9.15 -22.15
CA SER A 42 3.59 10.53 -21.65
C SER A 42 4.99 11.15 -21.74
N ASP A 43 6.03 10.38 -21.42
CA ASP A 43 7.42 10.84 -21.51
C ASP A 43 7.87 11.03 -22.97
N MET A 44 7.42 10.16 -23.88
CA MET A 44 7.66 10.29 -25.32
C MET A 44 6.99 11.55 -25.89
N GLU A 45 5.75 11.83 -25.50
CA GLU A 45 5.04 13.03 -25.93
C GLU A 45 5.74 14.30 -25.43
N ARG A 46 6.16 14.33 -24.17
CA ARG A 46 6.98 15.43 -23.61
C ARG A 46 8.27 15.65 -24.42
N MET A 47 9.00 14.57 -24.71
CA MET A 47 10.25 14.67 -25.47
C MET A 47 10.02 15.18 -26.90
N LYS A 48 8.90 14.79 -27.52
CA LYS A 48 8.50 15.29 -28.84
C LYS A 48 8.22 16.80 -28.80
N GLU A 49 7.49 17.28 -27.77
CA GLU A 49 7.24 18.72 -27.58
C GLU A 49 8.54 19.50 -27.37
N GLU A 50 9.48 18.97 -26.57
CA GLU A 50 10.79 19.58 -26.37
C GLU A 50 11.59 19.68 -27.68
N LEU A 51 11.56 18.64 -28.50
CA LEU A 51 12.21 18.64 -29.82
C LEU A 51 11.59 19.69 -30.75
N ASP A 52 10.26 19.81 -30.78
CA ASP A 52 9.58 20.80 -31.62
C ASP A 52 9.83 22.23 -31.13
N GLN A 53 9.90 22.46 -29.81
CA GLN A 53 10.33 23.74 -29.25
C GLN A 53 11.77 24.10 -29.63
N GLU A 54 12.69 23.13 -29.63
CA GLU A 54 14.07 23.34 -30.06
C GLU A 54 14.14 23.71 -31.55
N ARG A 55 13.33 23.05 -32.39
CA ARG A 55 13.23 23.39 -33.82
C ARG A 55 12.76 24.83 -34.04
N VAL A 56 11.75 25.27 -33.29
CA VAL A 56 11.28 26.67 -33.36
C VAL A 56 12.37 27.64 -32.91
N ARG A 57 13.04 27.36 -31.79
CA ARG A 57 14.16 28.19 -31.30
C ARG A 57 15.31 28.26 -32.31
N ALA A 58 15.66 27.14 -32.95
CA ALA A 58 16.67 27.12 -34.00
C ALA A 58 16.26 27.99 -35.20
N MET A 59 15.01 27.90 -35.65
CA MET A 59 14.48 28.72 -36.74
C MET A 59 14.48 30.22 -36.40
N GLU A 60 14.13 30.59 -35.17
CA GLU A 60 14.20 31.99 -34.71
C GLU A 60 15.63 32.54 -34.71
N LEU A 61 16.61 31.74 -34.29
CA LEU A 61 18.02 32.12 -34.34
C LEU A 61 18.51 32.25 -35.79
N ASP A 62 18.12 31.34 -36.68
CA ASP A 62 18.48 31.42 -38.10
C ASP A 62 17.90 32.68 -38.76
N ASN A 63 16.64 33.02 -38.47
CA ASN A 63 16.04 34.28 -38.93
C ASN A 63 16.80 35.49 -38.40
N ARG A 64 17.17 35.48 -37.11
CA ARG A 64 17.96 36.56 -36.49
C ARG A 64 19.33 36.72 -37.15
N ILE A 65 19.99 35.61 -37.51
CA ILE A 65 21.27 35.60 -38.22
C ILE A 65 21.10 36.19 -39.63
N ALA A 66 20.03 35.81 -40.33
CA ALA A 66 19.72 36.35 -41.66
C ALA A 66 19.52 37.87 -41.62
N ASP A 67 18.72 38.39 -40.69
CA ASP A 67 18.48 39.83 -40.51
C ASP A 67 19.77 40.61 -40.24
N LEU A 68 20.66 40.07 -39.39
CA LEU A 68 21.96 40.68 -39.10
C LEU A 68 22.91 40.66 -40.29
N ASN A 69 22.84 39.63 -41.13
CA ASN A 69 23.68 39.53 -42.32
C ASN A 69 23.20 40.47 -43.45
N ASP A 70 21.89 40.67 -43.59
CA ASP A 70 21.30 41.62 -44.56
C ASP A 70 21.56 43.09 -44.18
N GLY A 71 21.64 43.40 -42.88
CA GLY A 71 22.08 44.70 -42.38
C GLY A 71 23.59 44.97 -42.49
N ARG A 72 24.39 43.93 -42.79
CA ARG A 72 25.86 44.01 -42.86
C ARG A 72 26.38 44.64 -44.15
N ASP A 73 25.57 44.73 -45.20
CA ASP A 73 25.92 45.51 -46.39
C ASP A 73 25.78 47.02 -46.18
N SER A 74 25.24 47.49 -45.04
CA SER A 74 25.08 48.93 -44.81
C SER A 74 25.94 49.55 -43.70
N ILE A 75 26.32 48.89 -42.59
CA ILE A 75 27.09 49.57 -41.53
C ILE A 75 28.03 48.61 -40.78
N SER A 76 29.25 48.45 -41.31
CA SER A 76 30.38 47.99 -40.50
C SER A 76 30.89 49.17 -39.66
N SER A 77 30.29 49.41 -38.49
CA SER A 77 30.90 50.32 -37.52
C SER A 77 30.50 50.05 -36.07
N ARG A 78 31.54 49.71 -35.29
CA ARG A 78 31.75 50.05 -33.87
C ARG A 78 30.97 49.18 -32.87
N ILE A 79 31.61 48.11 -32.42
CA ILE A 79 32.40 48.04 -31.17
C ILE A 79 31.50 48.06 -29.93
N SER A 80 31.45 46.89 -29.32
CA SER A 80 31.03 46.56 -27.95
C SER A 80 31.37 47.63 -26.92
N ASN A 81 30.35 48.11 -26.21
CA ASN A 81 30.51 48.83 -24.94
C ASN A 81 29.90 48.04 -23.79
N ILE A 82 30.80 47.73 -22.88
CA ILE A 82 30.71 47.11 -21.58
C ILE A 82 29.72 47.78 -20.61
N SER A 83 29.20 46.91 -19.73
CA SER A 83 28.21 47.10 -18.67
C SER A 83 28.45 48.26 -17.69
N SER A 84 27.36 48.83 -17.16
CA SER A 84 27.30 49.90 -16.15
C SER A 84 26.66 49.39 -14.83
N SER A 85 27.28 49.76 -13.68
CA SER A 85 26.85 49.92 -12.24
C SER A 85 25.37 49.68 -11.81
N PRO A 86 25.00 49.52 -10.49
CA PRO A 86 25.58 50.16 -9.28
C PRO A 86 25.59 49.34 -7.94
N SER A 87 26.09 50.00 -6.88
CA SER A 87 26.23 49.63 -5.46
C SER A 87 24.94 49.56 -4.62
N ASP A 88 24.97 48.82 -3.49
CA ASP A 88 24.53 49.17 -2.10
C ASP A 88 24.21 47.89 -1.26
N PRO A 89 23.98 47.92 0.08
CA PRO A 89 24.80 48.43 1.19
C PRO A 89 25.00 47.37 2.32
N CYS A 90 25.91 47.64 3.26
CA CYS A 90 25.98 46.94 4.56
C CYS A 90 24.82 47.32 5.50
N PRO A 91 24.52 46.48 6.51
CA PRO A 91 24.45 46.99 7.87
C PRO A 91 25.24 46.17 8.91
N SER A 92 25.54 46.85 10.02
CA SER A 92 26.49 46.49 11.07
C SER A 92 25.78 46.32 12.44
N MET A 93 26.25 45.32 13.19
CA MET A 93 26.34 45.15 14.66
C MET A 93 25.09 45.18 15.56
N SER A 94 24.92 44.13 16.37
CA SER A 94 25.11 44.19 17.84
C SER A 94 25.14 42.80 18.53
N PRO A 95 25.82 42.62 19.69
CA PRO A 95 26.05 41.32 20.36
C PRO A 95 25.39 41.15 21.77
N LEU A 96 25.09 39.87 22.13
CA LEU A 96 25.02 39.19 23.46
C LEU A 96 23.94 39.64 24.50
N PRO A 97 23.49 38.83 25.52
CA PRO A 97 24.26 37.86 26.32
C PRO A 97 23.43 36.58 26.82
N PRO A 98 23.63 35.93 28.00
CA PRO A 98 23.76 34.44 28.11
C PRO A 98 22.76 33.69 29.07
N ILE A 99 22.78 32.34 29.00
CA ILE A 99 22.65 31.28 30.05
C ILE A 99 21.37 31.15 30.94
N CYS A 100 20.67 29.98 30.92
CA CYS A 100 20.64 28.90 31.96
C CYS A 100 19.44 27.89 31.82
N PRO A 101 19.59 26.59 32.17
CA PRO A 101 18.52 25.57 32.35
C PRO A 101 18.16 25.36 33.85
N PRO A 102 17.39 24.34 34.30
CA PRO A 102 16.15 23.68 33.83
C PRO A 102 14.99 23.82 34.88
N ALA A 103 13.78 23.33 34.60
CA ALA A 103 12.72 23.17 35.61
C ALA A 103 12.26 21.70 35.71
N ILE A 104 12.30 21.16 36.94
CA ILE A 104 11.84 19.83 37.34
C ILE A 104 10.33 19.91 37.63
N ALA A 105 9.55 18.99 37.05
CA ALA A 105 8.14 18.83 37.38
C ALA A 105 7.94 18.09 38.73
N PRO A 106 6.91 18.44 39.53
CA PRO A 106 6.65 17.79 40.82
C PRO A 106 6.01 16.39 40.67
N PRO A 107 6.13 15.51 41.68
CA PRO A 107 5.57 14.15 41.66
C PRO A 107 4.05 14.13 41.94
N PRO A 108 3.31 13.11 41.44
CA PRO A 108 1.90 12.87 41.79
C PRO A 108 1.69 12.22 43.18
N PRO A 109 0.49 12.35 43.78
CA PRO A 109 0.15 11.96 45.17
C PRO A 109 -0.01 10.44 45.43
N PRO A 110 -0.06 9.99 46.71
CA PRO A 110 -0.08 8.58 47.11
C PRO A 110 -1.43 7.87 46.88
N PRO A 111 -1.45 6.52 46.84
CA PRO A 111 -2.67 5.74 46.60
C PRO A 111 -3.56 5.62 47.84
N SER A 112 -4.88 5.80 47.66
CA SER A 112 -5.89 5.43 48.65
C SER A 112 -6.16 3.93 48.62
N LEU A 113 -6.04 3.29 49.79
CA LEU A 113 -6.53 1.94 50.06
C LEU A 113 -8.06 1.97 50.15
N VAL A 114 -8.75 1.13 49.37
CA VAL A 114 -10.12 0.72 49.71
C VAL A 114 -10.32 -0.76 49.43
N LEU A 115 -10.61 -1.47 50.51
CA LEU A 115 -11.06 -2.85 50.65
C LEU A 115 -12.50 -2.98 50.13
N GLY A 116 -12.80 -4.05 49.40
CA GLY A 116 -14.19 -4.37 49.05
C GLY A 116 -14.34 -5.43 47.96
N THR A 117 -14.38 -6.70 48.37
CA THR A 117 -14.94 -7.82 47.62
C THR A 117 -16.35 -7.52 47.09
N MET A 118 -16.61 -7.78 45.81
CA MET A 118 -17.90 -8.34 45.36
C MET A 118 -17.69 -9.21 44.10
N ARG A 119 -18.27 -10.41 44.20
CA ARG A 119 -18.32 -11.47 43.20
C ARG A 119 -19.59 -11.22 42.38
N ASN A 120 -19.47 -10.92 41.09
CA ASN A 120 -20.58 -11.01 40.16
C ASN A 120 -20.20 -11.93 39.01
N ASP A 121 -20.88 -13.08 39.02
CA ASP A 121 -21.13 -13.94 37.87
C ASP A 121 -22.01 -13.14 36.90
N GLU A 122 -21.68 -13.10 35.61
CA GLU A 122 -22.63 -13.23 34.49
C GLU A 122 -21.97 -12.89 33.15
N THR A 123 -22.06 -13.86 32.22
CA THR A 123 -21.55 -13.90 30.83
C THR A 123 -20.03 -14.02 30.66
N GLN A 124 -19.49 -15.22 30.91
CA GLN A 124 -18.17 -15.60 30.43
C GLN A 124 -18.13 -15.57 28.89
N LYS A 125 -17.70 -14.45 28.31
CA LYS A 125 -17.29 -14.38 26.89
C LYS A 125 -16.32 -15.54 26.61
N ARG A 126 -16.50 -16.24 25.49
CA ARG A 126 -15.71 -17.44 25.13
C ARG A 126 -14.30 -17.02 24.67
N VAL A 127 -13.47 -16.55 25.59
CA VAL A 127 -12.07 -16.18 25.32
C VAL A 127 -11.22 -17.45 25.22
N PRO A 128 -10.42 -17.63 24.15
CA PRO A 128 -9.50 -18.75 24.02
C PRO A 128 -8.52 -18.81 25.20
N LYS A 129 -8.37 -19.98 25.81
CA LYS A 129 -7.41 -20.16 26.90
C LYS A 129 -6.00 -20.27 26.30
N PRO A 130 -5.02 -19.50 26.79
CA PRO A 130 -3.64 -19.66 26.34
C PRO A 130 -3.07 -21.01 26.79
N ASN A 131 -2.23 -21.63 25.96
CA ASN A 131 -1.56 -22.90 26.28
C ASN A 131 -0.39 -22.75 27.28
N GLY A 132 -0.24 -21.57 27.90
CA GLY A 132 0.82 -21.26 28.87
C GLY A 132 0.50 -20.01 29.70
N SER A 133 1.31 -19.77 30.74
CA SER A 133 1.18 -18.56 31.58
C SER A 133 1.66 -17.34 30.79
N LEU A 134 0.75 -16.39 30.56
CA LEU A 134 1.07 -15.11 29.92
C LEU A 134 1.40 -14.06 30.98
N LYS A 135 2.27 -13.11 30.64
CA LYS A 135 2.53 -11.94 31.46
C LYS A 135 1.23 -11.16 31.70
N SER A 136 0.96 -10.79 32.94
CA SER A 136 -0.20 -9.97 33.27
C SER A 136 -0.08 -8.57 32.66
N PHE A 137 -1.17 -8.08 32.08
CA PHE A 137 -1.31 -6.67 31.72
C PHE A 137 -1.88 -5.92 32.92
N ASN A 138 -1.15 -4.92 33.44
CA ASN A 138 -1.55 -4.09 34.58
C ASN A 138 -2.53 -2.98 34.15
N TRP A 139 -3.68 -3.36 33.58
CA TRP A 139 -4.69 -2.40 33.12
C TRP A 139 -5.85 -2.29 34.10
N LEU A 140 -6.35 -1.07 34.29
CA LEU A 140 -7.56 -0.83 35.07
C LEU A 140 -8.79 -1.14 34.20
N LYS A 141 -9.48 -2.25 34.49
CA LYS A 141 -10.68 -2.64 33.76
C LYS A 141 -11.82 -1.66 34.04
N LEU A 142 -12.44 -1.12 32.98
CA LEU A 142 -13.69 -0.37 33.11
C LEU A 142 -14.82 -1.33 33.51
N THR A 143 -15.65 -0.90 34.45
CA THR A 143 -16.88 -1.63 34.82
C THR A 143 -17.88 -1.53 33.68
N GLU A 144 -18.71 -2.55 33.50
CA GLU A 144 -19.69 -2.62 32.41
C GLU A 144 -20.65 -1.42 32.38
N SER A 145 -21.01 -0.90 33.55
CA SER A 145 -21.80 0.34 33.70
C SER A 145 -21.15 1.58 33.09
N LYS A 146 -19.81 1.60 32.96
CA LYS A 146 -19.02 2.70 32.39
C LYS A 146 -18.68 2.47 30.91
N VAL A 147 -19.00 1.30 30.36
CA VAL A 147 -18.77 0.96 28.95
C VAL A 147 -19.85 1.56 28.05
N LYS A 148 -21.10 1.62 28.55
CA LYS A 148 -22.25 2.17 27.80
C LYS A 148 -22.02 3.64 27.41
N GLY A 149 -22.25 3.97 26.14
CA GLY A 149 -22.02 5.30 25.56
C GLY A 149 -20.55 5.60 25.22
N THR A 150 -19.64 4.63 25.35
CA THR A 150 -18.21 4.80 25.00
C THR A 150 -17.85 4.02 23.74
N ALA A 151 -16.68 4.30 23.16
CA ALA A 151 -16.15 3.55 22.02
C ALA A 151 -16.02 2.03 22.30
N TRP A 152 -15.91 1.63 23.57
CA TRP A 152 -15.82 0.22 23.99
C TRP A 152 -17.14 -0.53 23.86
N GLU A 153 -18.29 0.15 23.79
CA GLU A 153 -19.62 -0.47 23.60
C GLU A 153 -19.73 -1.18 22.24
N PHE A 154 -19.04 -0.66 21.23
CA PHE A 154 -19.14 -1.14 19.85
C PHE A 154 -18.04 -2.16 19.49
N ILE A 155 -17.14 -2.50 20.43
CA ILE A 155 -16.06 -3.45 20.16
C ILE A 155 -16.58 -4.87 20.37
N GLU A 156 -16.65 -5.62 19.28
CA GLU A 156 -17.02 -7.03 19.28
C GLU A 156 -15.78 -7.94 19.39
N ASP A 157 -15.21 -8.03 20.60
CA ASP A 157 -13.99 -8.84 20.89
C ASP A 157 -14.13 -10.30 20.41
N GLU A 158 -15.34 -10.86 20.49
CA GLU A 158 -15.63 -12.24 20.08
C GLU A 158 -15.33 -12.53 18.61
N LYS A 159 -15.49 -11.56 17.71
CA LYS A 159 -15.15 -11.74 16.30
C LYS A 159 -13.65 -11.94 16.12
N MET A 160 -12.85 -11.29 16.96
CA MET A 160 -11.39 -11.33 16.89
C MET A 160 -10.83 -12.68 17.33
N TYR A 161 -11.45 -13.32 18.34
CA TYR A 161 -11.03 -14.63 18.83
C TYR A 161 -11.50 -15.82 17.97
N LYS A 162 -12.47 -15.59 17.09
CA LYS A 162 -13.02 -16.62 16.19
C LYS A 162 -12.28 -16.69 14.85
N GLN A 163 -11.39 -15.73 14.58
CA GLN A 163 -10.61 -15.71 13.36
C GLN A 163 -9.40 -16.64 13.46
N VAL A 164 -9.13 -17.36 12.38
CA VAL A 164 -8.00 -18.27 12.23
C VAL A 164 -7.02 -17.68 11.23
N SER A 165 -5.74 -17.66 11.62
CA SER A 165 -4.60 -17.37 10.74
C SER A 165 -3.88 -18.69 10.48
N VAL A 166 -3.74 -19.06 9.22
CA VAL A 166 -2.94 -20.22 8.76
C VAL A 166 -1.66 -19.80 8.05
N ILE A 167 -1.58 -18.53 7.63
CA ILE A 167 -0.40 -17.94 7.01
C ILE A 167 0.66 -17.64 8.07
N ASP A 168 1.93 -17.69 7.69
CA ASP A 168 3.02 -17.40 8.60
C ASP A 168 2.92 -15.95 9.15
N PRO A 169 3.32 -15.72 10.43
CA PRO A 169 3.11 -14.42 11.07
C PRO A 169 3.77 -13.24 10.35
N ARG A 170 4.92 -13.46 9.70
CA ARG A 170 5.67 -12.39 9.03
C ARG A 170 4.98 -11.98 7.74
N ARG A 171 4.59 -12.95 6.91
CA ARG A 171 3.84 -12.71 5.66
C ARG A 171 2.47 -12.12 5.95
N TYR A 172 1.78 -12.62 6.98
CA TYR A 172 0.53 -12.06 7.48
C TYR A 172 0.68 -10.57 7.82
N GLN A 173 1.71 -10.21 8.61
CA GLN A 173 1.94 -8.83 9.03
C GLN A 173 2.26 -7.93 7.85
N ASN A 174 3.13 -8.36 6.94
CA ASN A 174 3.49 -7.58 5.75
C ASN A 174 2.28 -7.33 4.83
N CYS A 175 1.44 -8.36 4.63
CA CYS A 175 0.20 -8.23 3.87
C CYS A 175 -0.78 -7.26 4.57
N THR A 176 -0.91 -7.35 5.90
CA THR A 176 -1.76 -6.44 6.68
C THR A 176 -1.31 -4.98 6.56
N ILE A 177 0.00 -4.72 6.54
CA ILE A 177 0.55 -3.37 6.33
C ILE A 177 0.18 -2.84 4.94
N MET A 178 0.31 -3.67 3.90
CA MET A 178 -0.11 -3.29 2.54
C MET A 178 -1.61 -2.94 2.50
N LEU A 179 -2.46 -3.79 3.06
CA LEU A 179 -3.92 -3.57 3.08
C LEU A 179 -4.31 -2.28 3.83
N SER A 180 -3.59 -1.97 4.91
CA SER A 180 -3.79 -0.74 5.68
C SER A 180 -3.48 0.54 4.89
N LYS A 181 -2.53 0.47 3.94
CA LYS A 181 -2.19 1.58 3.04
C LYS A 181 -3.23 1.74 1.91
N LEU A 182 -3.72 0.62 1.38
CA LEU A 182 -4.63 0.61 0.25
C LEU A 182 -6.03 1.13 0.62
N LYS A 183 -6.49 0.90 1.86
CA LYS A 183 -7.80 1.35 2.38
C LYS A 183 -9.01 0.90 1.53
N LEU A 184 -8.87 -0.21 0.80
CA LEU A 184 -9.93 -0.85 0.03
C LEU A 184 -10.32 -2.17 0.70
N SER A 185 -11.60 -2.54 0.62
CA SER A 185 -12.04 -3.88 1.01
C SER A 185 -11.56 -4.94 0.02
N HIS A 186 -11.45 -6.20 0.46
CA HIS A 186 -11.04 -7.32 -0.41
C HIS A 186 -11.84 -7.39 -1.72
N ARG A 187 -13.15 -7.13 -1.62
CA ARG A 187 -14.07 -7.12 -2.76
C ARG A 187 -13.77 -5.96 -3.72
N GLU A 188 -13.49 -4.77 -3.21
CA GLU A 188 -13.13 -3.61 -4.04
C GLU A 188 -11.81 -3.82 -4.76
N ILE A 189 -10.82 -4.40 -4.07
CA ILE A 189 -9.52 -4.73 -4.66
C ILE A 189 -9.72 -5.72 -5.82
N ARG A 190 -10.43 -6.82 -5.59
CA ARG A 190 -10.70 -7.83 -6.63
C ARG A 190 -11.47 -7.22 -7.80
N ALA A 191 -12.47 -6.39 -7.52
CA ALA A 191 -13.25 -5.73 -8.56
C ALA A 191 -12.41 -4.76 -9.40
N ALA A 192 -11.53 -3.98 -8.77
CA ALA A 192 -10.61 -3.08 -9.47
C ALA A 192 -9.64 -3.87 -10.37
N LEU A 193 -9.04 -4.95 -9.87
CA LEU A 193 -8.14 -5.79 -10.68
C LEU A 193 -8.84 -6.42 -11.88
N LEU A 194 -10.03 -7.00 -11.69
CA LEU A 194 -10.81 -7.57 -12.78
C LEU A 194 -11.25 -6.53 -13.81
N ALA A 195 -11.48 -5.28 -13.38
CA ALA A 195 -11.85 -4.17 -14.24
C ALA A 195 -10.63 -3.43 -14.84
N MET A 196 -9.42 -3.99 -14.76
CA MET A 196 -8.18 -3.35 -15.22
C MET A 196 -7.96 -1.95 -14.62
N ASP A 197 -8.38 -1.76 -13.37
CA ASP A 197 -8.34 -0.51 -12.63
C ASP A 197 -8.85 0.71 -13.42
N ASP A 198 -9.95 0.55 -14.14
CA ASP A 198 -10.65 1.61 -14.89
C ASP A 198 -10.92 2.91 -14.10
N LYS A 199 -10.95 2.82 -12.76
CA LYS A 199 -11.20 3.93 -11.83
C LYS A 199 -9.93 4.51 -11.21
N GLY A 200 -8.74 4.01 -11.55
CA GLY A 200 -7.47 4.47 -11.01
C GLY A 200 -7.37 4.36 -9.48
N LYS A 201 -7.95 3.31 -8.89
CA LYS A 201 -7.97 3.08 -7.44
C LYS A 201 -6.71 2.39 -6.94
N LEU A 202 -5.91 1.79 -7.82
CA LEU A 202 -4.74 0.99 -7.50
C LEU A 202 -3.48 1.69 -7.99
N PRO A 203 -2.77 2.42 -7.10
CA PRO A 203 -1.48 3.01 -7.44
C PRO A 203 -0.45 1.97 -7.90
N LYS A 204 0.45 2.37 -8.81
CA LYS A 204 1.51 1.49 -9.34
C LYS A 204 2.34 0.81 -8.25
N ASP A 205 2.73 1.54 -7.21
CA ASP A 205 3.50 1.00 -6.09
C ASP A 205 2.71 -0.05 -5.30
N MET A 206 1.39 0.10 -5.21
CA MET A 206 0.52 -0.91 -4.60
C MET A 206 0.42 -2.16 -5.46
N LEU A 207 0.34 -2.03 -6.79
CA LEU A 207 0.37 -3.19 -7.71
C LEU A 207 1.67 -3.99 -7.56
N GLU A 208 2.81 -3.30 -7.45
CA GLU A 208 4.11 -3.95 -7.18
C GLU A 208 4.14 -4.68 -5.84
N GLN A 209 3.51 -4.13 -4.80
CA GLN A 209 3.37 -4.84 -3.53
C GLN A 209 2.43 -6.04 -3.65
N MET A 210 1.30 -5.88 -4.33
CA MET A 210 0.30 -6.94 -4.51
C MET A 210 0.86 -8.14 -5.27
N LEU A 211 1.72 -7.93 -6.27
CA LEU A 211 2.49 -8.99 -6.95
C LEU A 211 3.30 -9.84 -5.97
N LYS A 212 3.90 -9.24 -4.94
CA LYS A 212 4.68 -9.97 -3.90
C LYS A 212 3.80 -10.79 -2.96
N PHE A 213 2.50 -10.49 -2.91
CA PHE A 213 1.50 -11.18 -2.09
C PHE A 213 0.51 -11.99 -2.93
N VAL A 214 0.89 -12.40 -4.14
CA VAL A 214 0.20 -13.48 -4.83
C VAL A 214 0.38 -14.76 -3.99
N PRO A 215 -0.72 -15.45 -3.64
CA PRO A 215 -0.67 -16.64 -2.79
C PRO A 215 -0.08 -17.83 -3.54
N SER A 216 0.81 -18.60 -2.89
CA SER A 216 1.34 -19.83 -3.47
C SER A 216 0.30 -20.96 -3.49
N LYS A 217 0.51 -21.99 -4.31
CA LYS A 217 -0.39 -23.16 -4.39
C LYS A 217 -0.58 -23.84 -3.02
N GLU A 218 0.47 -23.89 -2.21
CA GLU A 218 0.45 -24.42 -0.84
C GLU A 218 -0.42 -23.55 0.07
N GLU A 219 -0.26 -22.22 0.03
CA GLU A 219 -1.05 -21.27 0.82
C GLU A 219 -2.54 -21.35 0.46
N ILE A 220 -2.84 -21.41 -0.83
CA ILE A 220 -4.21 -21.56 -1.32
C ILE A 220 -4.84 -22.83 -0.75
N ASN A 221 -4.10 -23.95 -0.72
CA ASN A 221 -4.60 -25.20 -0.16
C ASN A 221 -4.82 -25.11 1.36
N LEU A 222 -3.90 -24.48 2.10
CA LEU A 222 -4.07 -24.25 3.54
C LEU A 222 -5.33 -23.41 3.83
N LEU A 223 -5.53 -22.34 3.07
CA LEU A 223 -6.69 -21.45 3.18
C LEU A 223 -7.99 -22.18 2.84
N ARG A 224 -8.05 -22.90 1.71
CA ARG A 224 -9.20 -23.73 1.33
C ARG A 224 -9.55 -24.75 2.43
N ASN A 225 -8.56 -25.44 2.99
CA ASN A 225 -8.77 -26.38 4.08
C ASN A 225 -9.35 -25.71 5.32
N ALA A 226 -8.86 -24.53 5.69
CA ALA A 226 -9.41 -23.77 6.81
C ALA A 226 -10.86 -23.33 6.56
N VAL A 227 -11.17 -22.81 5.36
CA VAL A 227 -12.53 -22.41 4.97
C VAL A 227 -13.48 -23.61 4.97
N ASN A 228 -13.06 -24.74 4.40
CA ASN A 228 -13.87 -25.96 4.32
C ASN A 228 -14.22 -26.51 5.71
N ARG A 229 -13.30 -26.44 6.69
CA ARG A 229 -13.58 -26.88 8.07
C ARG A 229 -14.66 -26.05 8.77
N HIS A 230 -14.81 -24.79 8.40
CA HIS A 230 -15.75 -23.86 9.05
C HIS A 230 -16.93 -23.45 8.16
N ASN A 231 -16.99 -23.97 6.93
CA ASN A 231 -18.00 -23.68 5.90
C ASN A 231 -18.27 -22.19 5.66
N SER A 232 -17.30 -21.33 5.98
CA SER A 232 -17.38 -19.89 5.80
C SER A 232 -15.99 -19.29 5.77
N PRO A 233 -15.67 -18.40 4.83
CA PRO A 233 -14.39 -17.75 4.81
C PRO A 233 -14.32 -16.52 5.73
N SER A 234 -15.42 -16.11 6.35
CA SER A 234 -15.42 -15.08 7.40
C SER A 234 -14.63 -15.48 8.65
N VAL A 235 -14.27 -16.76 8.77
CA VAL A 235 -13.40 -17.29 9.81
C VAL A 235 -11.93 -16.91 9.59
N LEU A 236 -11.53 -16.55 8.36
CA LEU A 236 -10.14 -16.21 8.09
C LEU A 236 -9.80 -14.84 8.68
N ALA A 237 -8.59 -14.72 9.24
CA ALA A 237 -8.02 -13.45 9.64
C ALA A 237 -7.82 -12.53 8.41
N LEU A 238 -7.54 -11.25 8.65
CA LEU A 238 -7.63 -10.20 7.62
C LEU A 238 -6.78 -10.48 6.36
N ALA A 239 -5.52 -10.86 6.53
CA ALA A 239 -4.61 -11.16 5.41
C ALA A 239 -4.91 -12.52 4.78
N ASP A 240 -5.22 -13.54 5.58
CA ASP A 240 -5.66 -14.85 5.09
C ASP A 240 -6.90 -14.73 4.20
N ARG A 241 -7.86 -13.90 4.62
CA ARG A 241 -9.06 -13.60 3.84
C ARG A 241 -8.72 -12.93 2.51
N TYR A 242 -7.78 -11.98 2.52
CA TYR A 242 -7.29 -11.35 1.30
C TYR A 242 -6.70 -12.38 0.34
N LEU A 243 -5.73 -13.16 0.79
CA LEU A 243 -5.06 -14.16 -0.04
C LEU A 243 -6.05 -15.19 -0.59
N TYR A 244 -7.03 -15.60 0.21
CA TYR A 244 -8.07 -16.52 -0.24
C TYR A 244 -8.98 -15.90 -1.30
N GLU A 245 -9.39 -14.64 -1.15
CA GLU A 245 -10.22 -13.92 -2.14
C GLU A 245 -9.45 -13.64 -3.44
N MET A 246 -8.15 -13.38 -3.38
CA MET A 246 -7.31 -13.24 -4.58
C MET A 246 -7.10 -14.59 -5.29
N ALA A 247 -7.30 -15.72 -4.62
CA ALA A 247 -7.17 -17.04 -5.23
C ALA A 247 -8.46 -17.55 -5.91
N GLN A 248 -9.54 -16.75 -5.90
CA GLN A 248 -10.84 -17.05 -6.52
C GLN A 248 -11.04 -16.27 -7.81
#